data_AF-A0A2U3QI73-F1
#
_entry.id   AF-A0A2U3QI73-F1
#
_cell.length_a   1.000
_cell.length_b   1.000
_cell.length_c   1.000
_cell.angle_alpha   90.00
_cell.angle_beta   90.00
_cell.angle_gamma   90.00
#
_symmetry.space_group_name_H-M   'P 1'
#
loop_
_entity.id
_entity.type
_entity.pdbx_description
1 polymer ?
#
loop_
_entity_poly.entity_id
_entity_poly.type
_entity_poly.pdbx_seq_one_letter_code
_entity_poly.pdbx_strand_id
1 'polypeptide(L)'
;MYVQTKTDLKDIEDLIKIKITSAPDAQNMRVQINMNDAWPLPWLFSRFPNVGFGDFRKAFAEKGDVIFAEVTHEDKDSEGQYWRRVMALRDARAPIVVYLKKSFFQGINLPGFGPSGMPEDRGT
;
A
#
# COMPACT_ATOMS: atom_id res chain seq x y z
N MET A 1 -7.03 -19.01 4.60
CA MET A 1 -6.92 -17.70 3.92
C MET A 1 -7.44 -16.52 4.74
N TYR A 2 -8.56 -16.62 5.48
CA TYR A 2 -9.10 -15.49 6.28
C TYR A 2 -8.15 -14.91 7.34
N VAL A 3 -7.31 -15.75 7.95
CA VAL A 3 -6.36 -15.33 8.99
C VAL A 3 -5.18 -14.54 8.38
N GLN A 4 -4.69 -14.94 7.20
CA GLN A 4 -3.54 -14.32 6.55
C GLN A 4 -3.82 -12.90 6.08
N THR A 5 -4.93 -12.66 5.37
CA THR A 5 -5.33 -11.32 4.94
C THR A 5 -5.51 -10.35 6.12
N LYS A 6 -6.03 -10.83 7.26
CA LYS A 6 -6.15 -10.02 8.47
C LYS A 6 -4.78 -9.66 9.07
N THR A 7 -3.84 -10.60 9.07
CA THR A 7 -2.48 -10.34 9.53
C THR A 7 -1.76 -9.34 8.62
N ASP A 8 -1.88 -9.52 7.31
CA ASP A 8 -1.28 -8.64 6.30
C ASP A 8 -1.77 -7.18 6.39
N LEU A 9 -3.09 -6.99 6.53
CA LEU A 9 -3.66 -5.64 6.70
C LEU A 9 -3.29 -5.03 8.07
N LYS A 10 -3.22 -5.87 9.11
CA LYS A 10 -2.81 -5.43 10.44
C LYS A 10 -1.35 -4.98 10.44
N ASP A 11 -0.46 -5.67 9.73
CA ASP A 11 0.94 -5.27 9.60
C ASP A 11 1.06 -3.86 9.00
N ILE A 12 0.30 -3.58 7.93
CA ILE A 12 0.28 -2.25 7.30
C ILE A 12 -0.26 -1.19 8.26
N GLU A 13 -1.36 -1.50 8.98
CA GLU A 13 -1.94 -0.59 9.95
C GLU A 13 -0.95 -0.27 11.08
N ASP A 14 -0.22 -1.27 11.56
CA ASP A 14 0.76 -1.11 12.64
C ASP A 14 1.97 -0.30 12.16
N LEU A 15 2.43 -0.48 10.91
CA LEU A 15 3.46 0.38 10.30
C LEU A 15 3.03 1.86 10.21
N ILE A 16 1.78 2.10 9.82
CA ILE A 16 1.20 3.45 9.77
C ILE A 16 1.12 4.04 11.19
N LYS A 17 0.71 3.26 12.19
CA LYS A 17 0.69 3.72 13.60
C LYS A 17 2.07 4.07 14.12
N ILE A 18 3.09 3.27 13.79
CA ILE A 18 4.49 3.56 14.14
C ILE A 18 4.92 4.88 13.51
N LYS A 19 4.55 5.12 12.24
CA LYS A 19 4.86 6.37 11.55
C LYS A 19 4.17 7.58 12.22
N ILE A 20 2.89 7.46 12.55
CA ILE A 20 2.13 8.52 13.22
C ILE A 20 2.67 8.81 14.62
N THR A 21 3.07 7.77 15.36
CA THR A 21 3.67 7.92 16.69
C THR A 21 5.02 8.63 16.63
N SER A 22 5.83 8.36 15.60
CA SER A 22 7.15 9.00 15.41
C SER A 22 7.07 10.39 14.77
N ALA A 23 6.01 10.68 14.03
CA ALA A 23 5.77 11.98 13.40
C ALA A 23 4.26 12.27 13.35
N PRO A 24 3.72 13.06 14.31
CA PRO A 24 2.28 13.32 14.39
C PRO A 24 1.65 13.90 13.11
N ASP A 25 2.41 14.69 12.34
CA ASP A 25 1.97 15.24 11.05
C ASP A 25 1.63 14.16 10.00
N ALA A 26 2.12 12.93 10.21
CA ALA A 26 1.78 11.78 9.38
C ALA A 26 0.28 11.39 9.45
N GLN A 27 -0.49 11.93 10.41
CA GLN A 27 -1.95 11.81 10.40
C GLN A 27 -2.57 12.36 9.10
N ASN A 28 -1.92 13.33 8.45
CA ASN A 28 -2.36 13.90 7.18
C ASN A 28 -1.87 13.12 5.94
N MET A 29 -1.35 11.90 6.12
CA MET A 29 -0.88 11.08 4.99
C MET A 29 -1.96 10.88 3.94
N ARG A 30 -1.54 10.81 2.68
CA ARG A 30 -2.42 10.53 1.55
C ARG A 30 -2.50 9.03 1.31
N VAL A 31 -3.68 8.45 1.54
CA VAL A 31 -3.96 7.04 1.27
C VAL A 31 -4.73 6.95 -0.04
N GLN A 32 -4.28 6.12 -0.96
CA GLN A 32 -4.85 5.98 -2.29
C GLN A 32 -5.31 4.55 -2.51
N ILE A 33 -6.61 4.34 -2.65
CA ILE A 33 -7.21 3.00 -2.83
C ILE A 33 -7.71 2.90 -4.27
N ASN A 34 -6.94 2.21 -5.12
CA ASN A 34 -7.12 2.18 -6.56
C ASN A 34 -7.38 0.75 -7.06
N MET A 35 -8.55 0.24 -6.73
CA MET A 35 -8.96 -1.13 -7.05
C MET A 35 -10.48 -1.19 -7.21
N ASN A 36 -10.96 -2.17 -7.97
CA ASN A 36 -12.38 -2.34 -8.23
C ASN A 36 -13.10 -2.88 -6.97
N ASP A 37 -12.50 -3.87 -6.32
CA ASP A 37 -13.02 -4.49 -5.10
C ASP A 37 -12.22 -4.01 -3.88
N ALA A 38 -12.57 -2.81 -3.38
CA ALA A 38 -11.81 -2.12 -2.34
C ALA A 38 -12.15 -2.55 -0.91
N TRP A 39 -13.24 -3.29 -0.67
CA TRP A 39 -13.64 -3.67 0.68
C TRP A 39 -12.64 -4.66 1.30
N PRO A 40 -12.21 -4.48 2.57
CA PRO A 40 -12.66 -3.50 3.59
C PRO A 40 -11.78 -2.25 3.73
N LEU A 41 -10.91 -1.93 2.78
CA LEU A 41 -9.94 -0.82 2.89
C LEU A 41 -10.58 0.56 3.16
N PRO A 42 -11.66 0.99 2.48
CA PRO A 42 -12.31 2.28 2.77
C PRO A 42 -12.70 2.41 4.25
N TRP A 43 -13.16 1.33 4.87
CA TRP A 43 -13.55 1.32 6.28
C TRP A 43 -12.32 1.40 7.20
N LEU A 44 -11.28 0.62 6.93
CA LEU A 44 -10.01 0.63 7.69
C LEU A 44 -9.30 1.99 7.66
N PHE A 45 -9.31 2.65 6.50
CA PHE A 45 -8.61 3.92 6.29
C PHE A 45 -9.52 5.15 6.49
N SER A 46 -10.81 4.97 6.79
CA SER A 46 -11.80 6.05 7.01
C SER A 46 -11.37 7.11 8.04
N ARG A 47 -10.50 6.75 8.98
CA ARG A 47 -9.98 7.69 10.00
C ARG A 47 -8.96 8.70 9.46
N PHE A 48 -8.43 8.49 8.27
CA PHE A 48 -7.44 9.38 7.67
C PHE A 48 -8.14 10.48 6.87
N PRO A 49 -7.70 11.74 7.00
CA PRO A 49 -8.38 12.88 6.37
C PRO A 49 -8.21 12.89 4.85
N ASN A 50 -7.14 12.27 4.31
CA ASN A 50 -6.78 12.33 2.90
C ASN A 50 -6.82 10.95 2.24
N VAL A 51 -8.00 10.32 2.21
CA VAL A 51 -8.22 9.06 1.48
C VAL A 51 -8.81 9.35 0.09
N GLY A 52 -8.08 8.94 -0.95
CA GLY A 52 -8.51 8.97 -2.34
C GLY A 52 -8.94 7.60 -2.85
N PHE A 53 -9.84 7.61 -3.83
CA PHE A 53 -10.34 6.41 -4.52
C PHE A 53 -10.23 6.60 -6.02
N GLY A 54 -9.81 5.55 -6.74
CA GLY A 54 -9.62 5.65 -8.18
C GLY A 54 -9.37 4.32 -8.87
N ASP A 55 -8.89 4.42 -10.11
CA ASP A 55 -8.39 3.29 -10.89
C ASP A 55 -6.85 3.24 -10.81
N PHE A 56 -6.25 2.14 -11.25
CA PHE A 56 -4.79 1.97 -11.20
C PHE A 56 -4.02 3.10 -11.92
N ARG A 57 -4.62 3.74 -12.94
CA ARG A 57 -4.00 4.82 -13.72
C ARG A 57 -3.89 6.10 -12.89
N LYS A 58 -4.79 6.30 -11.93
CA LYS A 58 -4.75 7.43 -10.99
C LYS A 58 -3.86 7.18 -9.77
N ALA A 59 -3.52 5.92 -9.49
CA ALA A 59 -2.83 5.53 -8.27
C ALA A 59 -1.52 6.29 -8.02
N PHE A 60 -0.74 6.50 -9.07
CA PHE A 60 0.55 7.21 -8.99
C PHE A 60 0.47 8.70 -9.35
N ALA A 61 -0.58 9.12 -10.05
CA ALA A 61 -0.79 10.53 -10.40
C ALA A 61 -0.96 11.42 -9.16
N GLU A 62 -1.61 10.90 -8.11
CA GLU A 62 -1.91 11.66 -6.89
C GLU A 62 -0.76 11.63 -5.85
N LYS A 63 0.36 10.95 -6.17
CA LYS A 63 1.57 10.85 -5.32
C LYS A 63 1.28 10.45 -3.87
N GLY A 64 0.42 9.45 -3.68
CA GLY A 64 0.05 8.94 -2.35
C GLY A 64 1.25 8.51 -1.51
N ASP A 65 1.13 8.63 -0.19
CA ASP A 65 2.13 8.13 0.76
C ASP A 65 1.95 6.63 0.99
N VAL A 66 0.69 6.17 0.93
CA VAL A 66 0.29 4.76 0.94
C VAL A 66 -0.64 4.53 -0.26
N ILE A 67 -0.37 3.52 -1.08
CA ILE A 67 -1.18 3.19 -2.26
C ILE A 67 -1.55 1.71 -2.22
N PHE A 68 -2.83 1.40 -2.44
CA PHE A 68 -3.33 0.06 -2.69
C PHE A 68 -3.76 -0.01 -4.15
N ALA A 69 -3.25 -0.97 -4.91
CA ALA A 69 -3.63 -1.17 -6.30
C ALA A 69 -3.72 -2.66 -6.65
N GLU A 70 -4.48 -3.00 -7.68
CA GLU A 70 -4.46 -4.35 -8.27
C GLU A 70 -3.15 -4.57 -9.03
N VAL A 71 -2.60 -5.80 -9.00
CA VAL A 71 -1.43 -6.16 -9.81
C VAL A 71 -1.78 -6.01 -11.29
N THR A 72 -1.32 -4.95 -11.93
CA THR A 72 -1.41 -4.76 -13.39
C THR A 72 0.00 -4.54 -13.96
N HIS A 73 0.17 -4.75 -15.26
CA HIS A 73 1.48 -4.96 -15.91
C HIS A 73 2.44 -3.75 -15.91
N GLU A 74 2.05 -2.57 -15.42
CA GLU A 74 2.81 -1.32 -15.60
C GLU A 74 3.14 -0.61 -14.28
N ASP A 75 4.03 -1.22 -13.49
CA ASP A 75 4.64 -0.60 -12.29
C ASP A 75 5.77 0.40 -12.60
N LYS A 76 6.09 0.59 -13.89
CA LYS A 76 7.26 1.35 -14.37
C LYS A 76 7.27 2.81 -13.91
N ASP A 77 6.11 3.42 -13.73
CA ASP A 77 6.00 4.84 -13.33
C ASP A 77 6.36 5.08 -11.85
N SER A 78 6.52 4.01 -11.06
CA SER A 78 6.79 4.07 -9.62
C SER A 78 8.20 3.64 -9.24
N GLU A 79 9.05 3.28 -10.22
CA GLU A 79 10.38 2.71 -9.98
C GLU A 79 11.23 3.61 -9.07
N GLY A 80 11.74 3.01 -7.99
CA GLY A 80 12.65 3.68 -7.06
C GLY A 80 11.97 4.60 -6.03
N GLN A 81 10.72 5.05 -6.21
CA GLN A 81 10.05 5.96 -5.28
C GLN A 81 9.30 5.26 -4.14
N TYR A 82 8.95 4.00 -4.33
CA TYR A 82 8.13 3.23 -3.40
C TYR A 82 8.82 1.94 -2.97
N TRP A 83 8.48 1.49 -1.78
CA TRP A 83 8.56 0.09 -1.40
C TRP A 83 7.24 -0.59 -1.75
N ARG A 84 7.26 -1.85 -2.18
CA ARG A 84 6.07 -2.61 -2.54
C ARG A 84 6.00 -3.97 -1.84
N ARG A 85 4.79 -4.42 -1.54
CA ARG A 85 4.49 -5.77 -1.05
C ARG A 85 3.24 -6.28 -1.77
N VAL A 86 3.33 -7.48 -2.32
CA VAL A 86 2.16 -8.18 -2.89
C VAL A 86 1.45 -8.91 -1.76
N MET A 87 0.14 -8.84 -1.73
CA MET A 87 -0.68 -9.59 -0.76
C MET A 87 -2.03 -10.00 -1.33
N ALA A 88 -2.62 -11.03 -0.72
CA ALA A 88 -3.94 -11.50 -1.08
C ALA A 88 -5.01 -10.84 -0.21
N LEU A 89 -5.87 -10.02 -0.83
CA LEU A 89 -7.08 -9.52 -0.18
C LEU A 89 -8.22 -10.52 -0.45
N ARG A 90 -8.82 -11.08 0.60
CA ARG A 90 -9.85 -12.14 0.49
C ARG A 90 -10.94 -11.83 -0.52
N ASP A 91 -11.45 -10.60 -0.48
CA ASP A 91 -12.59 -10.17 -1.30
C ASP A 91 -12.15 -9.60 -2.66
N ALA A 92 -10.83 -9.46 -2.90
CA ALA A 92 -10.31 -9.10 -4.21
C ALA A 92 -10.14 -10.35 -5.08
N ARG A 93 -10.54 -10.23 -6.35
CA ARG A 93 -10.39 -11.29 -7.34
C ARG A 93 -8.93 -11.55 -7.75
N ALA A 94 -8.05 -10.58 -7.50
CA ALA A 94 -6.63 -10.62 -7.82
C ALA A 94 -5.78 -10.23 -6.60
N PRO A 95 -4.51 -10.67 -6.54
CA PRO A 95 -3.55 -10.13 -5.59
C PRO A 95 -3.45 -8.61 -5.76
N ILE A 96 -3.22 -7.95 -4.63
CA ILE A 96 -3.09 -6.51 -4.56
C ILE A 96 -1.64 -6.17 -4.24
N VAL A 97 -1.20 -5.00 -4.68
CA VAL A 97 0.10 -4.45 -4.33
C VAL A 97 -0.12 -3.26 -3.42
N VAL A 98 0.62 -3.25 -2.32
CA VAL A 98 0.68 -2.11 -1.41
C VAL A 98 2.00 -1.40 -1.62
N TYR A 99 1.93 -0.10 -1.92
CA TYR A 99 3.10 0.75 -2.07
C TYR A 99 3.21 1.71 -0.89
N LEU A 100 4.42 1.80 -0.33
CA LEU A 100 4.78 2.72 0.74
C LEU A 100 5.86 3.67 0.23
N LYS A 101 5.61 4.98 0.29
CA LYS A 101 6.52 5.97 -0.27
C LYS A 101 7.83 6.03 0.51
N LYS A 102 8.96 5.94 -0.19
CA LYS A 102 10.29 5.85 0.44
C LYS A 102 10.62 7.03 1.33
N SER A 103 10.39 8.24 0.82
CA SER A 103 10.64 9.48 1.56
C SER A 103 9.75 9.63 2.80
N PHE A 104 8.57 8.99 2.82
CA PHE A 104 7.63 9.09 3.92
C PHE A 104 7.93 8.07 5.02
N PHE A 105 8.19 6.80 4.66
CA PHE A 105 8.48 5.73 5.61
C PHE A 105 10.00 5.54 5.88
N GLN A 106 10.83 6.53 5.55
CA GLN A 106 12.27 6.48 5.83
C GLN A 106 12.55 6.24 7.32
N GLY A 107 13.46 5.31 7.61
CA GLY A 107 13.86 4.95 8.98
C GLY A 107 12.90 3.99 9.70
N ILE A 108 11.82 3.56 9.05
CA ILE A 108 10.92 2.52 9.58
C ILE A 108 11.35 1.16 9.03
N ASN A 109 11.35 0.14 9.88
CA ASN A 109 11.56 -1.24 9.44
C ASN A 109 10.29 -1.75 8.73
N LEU A 110 10.41 -2.16 7.47
CA LEU A 110 9.29 -2.57 6.61
C LEU A 110 9.42 -4.05 6.21
N PRO A 111 9.10 -5.00 7.12
CA PRO A 111 9.23 -6.42 6.83
C PRO A 111 8.31 -6.84 5.66
N GLY A 112 8.86 -7.60 4.72
CA GLY A 112 8.13 -8.10 3.55
C GLY A 112 7.90 -7.06 2.45
N PHE A 113 8.49 -5.88 2.54
CA PHE A 113 8.47 -4.87 1.49
C PHE A 113 9.80 -4.84 0.72
N GLY A 114 9.73 -4.95 -0.61
CA GLY A 114 10.87 -4.80 -1.53
C GLY A 114 10.84 -3.46 -2.27
N PRO A 115 11.89 -3.08 -3.01
CA PRO A 115 11.85 -1.88 -3.87
C PRO A 115 10.84 -2.07 -5.03
N SER A 116 10.13 -1.01 -5.41
CA SER A 116 9.36 -0.97 -6.67
C SER A 116 10.30 -1.06 -7.87
N GLY A 117 9.92 -1.81 -8.91
CA GLY A 117 10.68 -1.96 -10.16
C GLY A 117 11.55 -3.20 -10.31
N MET A 118 11.76 -4.00 -9.26
CA MET A 118 12.43 -5.29 -9.40
C MET A 118 11.41 -6.36 -9.78
N PRO A 119 11.57 -7.13 -10.88
CA PRO A 119 10.74 -8.31 -11.10
C PRO A 119 10.78 -9.19 -9.85
N GLU A 120 9.63 -9.73 -9.42
CA GLU A 120 9.63 -10.75 -8.38
C GLU A 120 10.61 -11.83 -8.83
N ASP A 121 11.67 -12.02 -8.06
CA ASP A 121 12.63 -13.10 -8.27
C ASP A 121 11.82 -14.39 -8.18
N ARG A 122 11.44 -14.95 -9.33
CA ARG A 122 10.85 -16.27 -9.43
C ARG A 122 11.97 -17.24 -9.11
N GLY A 123 12.18 -17.46 -7.81
CA GLY A 123 13.07 -18.49 -7.30
C GLY A 123 12.72 -19.81 -7.99
N THR A 124 13.69 -20.29 -8.76
CA THR A 124 13.78 -21.64 -9.34
C THR A 124 13.68 -22.73 -8.29
#